data_AF-A0A699SZM3-F1
#
_entry.id   AF-A0A699SZM3-F1
#
_cell.length_a   1.000
_cell.length_b   1.000
_cell.length_c   1.000
_cell.angle_alpha   90.00
_cell.angle_beta   90.00
_cell.angle_gamma   90.00
#
_symmetry.space_group_name_H-M   'P 1'
#
loop_
_entity.id
_entity.type
_entity.pdbx_description
1 polymer ?
#
loop_
_entity_poly.entity_id
_entity_poly.type
_entity_poly.pdbx_seq_one_letter_code
_entity_poly.pdbx_strand_id
1 'polypeptide(L)'
;MTKVLPPKTVEEVVARERKRKARTTLLMALPEDHLAKFHKIADAKEMWEAIKSRFGGNDESKKMQKYLLKQHFEDFSVSTSEGLHKGYD
;
A
#
# COMPACT_ATOMS: atom_id res chain seq x y z
N MET A 1 -37.36 2.68 18.30
CA MET A 1 -36.27 3.69 18.24
C MET A 1 -35.27 3.27 17.18
N THR A 2 -35.46 3.72 15.94
CA THR A 2 -34.50 3.56 14.85
C THR A 2 -33.30 4.46 15.14
N LYS A 3 -32.15 3.87 15.46
CA LYS A 3 -30.88 4.60 15.56
C LYS A 3 -30.49 5.04 14.15
N VAL A 4 -30.78 6.28 13.79
CA VAL A 4 -30.33 6.89 12.54
C VAL A 4 -28.82 7.10 12.67
N LEU A 5 -28.06 6.33 11.88
CA LEU A 5 -26.62 6.51 11.76
C LEU A 5 -26.35 7.92 11.20
N PRO A 6 -25.43 8.70 11.80
CA PRO A 6 -25.12 10.04 11.32
C PRO A 6 -24.59 9.95 9.87
N PRO A 7 -24.95 10.90 9.00
CA PRO A 7 -24.42 10.96 7.64
C PRO A 7 -22.89 11.11 7.72
N LYS A 8 -22.18 10.08 7.30
CA LYS A 8 -20.73 10.09 7.20
C LYS A 8 -20.36 11.12 6.13
N THR A 9 -19.65 12.17 6.52
CA THR A 9 -19.19 13.23 5.62
C THR A 9 -18.39 12.63 4.48
N VAL A 10 -18.52 13.18 3.27
CA VAL A 10 -17.78 12.70 2.07
C VAL A 10 -16.27 12.63 2.34
N GLU A 11 -15.73 13.58 3.09
CA GLU A 11 -14.32 13.58 3.52
C GLU A 11 -13.94 12.38 4.39
N GLU A 12 -14.82 11.94 5.30
CA GLU A 12 -14.52 10.81 6.17
C GLU A 12 -14.49 9.49 5.39
N VAL A 13 -15.36 9.37 4.38
CA VAL A 13 -15.36 8.23 3.45
C VAL A 13 -14.07 8.22 2.63
N VAL A 14 -13.67 9.36 2.07
CA VAL A 14 -12.42 9.51 1.32
C VAL A 14 -11.20 9.20 2.20
N ALA A 15 -11.17 9.71 3.44
CA ALA A 15 -10.09 9.45 4.39
C ALA A 15 -9.99 7.97 4.75
N ARG A 16 -11.12 7.29 4.98
CA ARG A 16 -11.17 5.84 5.24
C ARG A 16 -10.63 5.03 4.07
N GLU A 17 -10.99 5.39 2.85
CA GLU A 17 -10.51 4.71 1.64
C GLU A 17 -9.01 4.91 1.44
N ARG A 18 -8.48 6.13 1.67
CA ARG A 18 -7.04 6.39 1.64
C ARG A 18 -6.29 5.57 2.69
N LYS A 19 -6.83 5.46 3.90
CA LYS A 19 -6.26 4.64 4.98
C LYS A 19 -6.26 3.15 4.63
N ARG A 20 -7.34 2.65 4.01
CA ARG A 20 -7.41 1.27 3.51
C ARG A 20 -6.39 1.00 2.42
N LYS A 21 -6.29 1.87 1.41
CA LYS A 21 -5.28 1.76 0.35
C LYS A 21 -3.86 1.73 0.92
N ALA A 22 -3.54 2.66 1.83
CA ALA A 22 -2.24 2.69 2.48
C ALA A 22 -1.93 1.37 3.22
N ARG A 23 -2.89 0.82 3.97
CA ARG A 23 -2.73 -0.47 4.64
C ARG A 23 -2.50 -1.61 3.64
N THR A 24 -3.26 -1.67 2.55
CA THR A 24 -3.08 -2.70 1.52
C THR A 24 -1.69 -2.62 0.89
N THR A 25 -1.21 -1.42 0.53
CA THR A 25 0.14 -1.24 -0.02
C THR A 25 1.23 -1.68 0.96
N LEU A 26 1.10 -1.34 2.24
CA LEU A 26 2.05 -1.78 3.28
C LEU A 26 2.07 -3.30 3.44
N LEU A 27 0.93 -3.97 3.28
CA LEU A 27 0.84 -5.42 3.37
C LEU A 27 1.45 -6.13 2.15
N MET A 28 1.24 -5.61 0.94
CA MET A 28 1.87 -6.16 -0.29
C MET A 28 3.38 -6.03 -0.27
N ALA A 29 3.92 -5.07 0.46
CA ALA A 29 5.36 -4.88 0.60
C ALA A 29 6.04 -5.86 1.56
N LEU A 30 5.27 -6.57 2.39
CA LEU A 30 5.81 -7.47 3.39
C LEU A 30 5.97 -8.89 2.83
N PRO A 31 7.01 -9.63 3.26
CA PRO A 31 7.11 -11.07 2.99
C PRO A 31 5.91 -11.83 3.57
N GLU A 32 5.46 -12.89 2.90
CA GLU A 32 4.33 -13.73 3.34
C GLU A 32 4.48 -14.28 4.76
N ASP A 33 5.69 -14.66 5.16
CA ASP A 33 5.97 -15.16 6.52
C ASP A 33 5.72 -14.12 7.63
N HIS A 34 5.56 -12.84 7.26
CA HIS A 34 5.34 -11.74 8.19
C HIS A 34 3.95 -11.12 8.07
N LEU A 35 3.22 -11.38 6.98
CA LEU A 35 1.89 -10.85 6.68
C LEU A 35 0.89 -11.07 7.82
N ALA A 36 0.84 -12.28 8.38
CA ALA A 36 -0.10 -12.62 9.46
C ALA A 36 0.09 -11.77 10.74
N LYS A 37 1.31 -11.29 11.02
CA LYS A 37 1.60 -10.45 12.19
C LYS A 37 1.12 -9.01 11.97
N PHE A 38 1.30 -8.49 10.78
CA PHE A 38 0.90 -7.12 10.43
C PHE A 38 -0.59 -7.02 10.07
N HIS A 39 -1.23 -8.08 9.56
CA HIS A 39 -2.67 -8.11 9.29
C HIS A 39 -3.53 -7.74 10.51
N LYS A 40 -3.04 -8.00 11.72
CA LYS A 40 -3.74 -7.69 12.99
C LYS A 40 -3.78 -6.19 13.29
N ILE A 41 -2.94 -5.38 12.63
CA ILE A 41 -2.87 -3.94 12.84
C ILE A 41 -3.88 -3.27 11.90
N ALA A 42 -4.87 -2.60 12.49
CA ALA A 42 -5.93 -1.92 11.75
C ALA A 42 -5.49 -0.52 11.28
N ASP A 43 -4.58 0.13 12.00
CA ASP A 43 -4.09 1.45 11.68
C ASP A 43 -2.84 1.40 10.78
N ALA A 44 -2.88 2.14 9.67
CA ALA A 44 -1.78 2.16 8.71
C ALA A 44 -0.51 2.82 9.28
N LYS A 45 -0.64 3.81 10.16
CA LYS A 45 0.49 4.49 10.79
C LYS A 45 1.15 3.57 11.82
N GLU A 46 0.36 2.92 12.68
CA GLU A 46 0.90 1.92 13.62
C GLU A 46 1.55 0.75 12.88
N MET A 47 0.97 0.32 11.76
CA MET A 47 1.56 -0.72 10.92
C MET A 47 2.92 -0.29 10.39
N TRP A 48 3.04 0.94 9.87
CA TRP A 48 4.30 1.49 9.40
C TRP A 48 5.36 1.57 10.52
N GLU A 49 5.01 2.03 11.71
CA GLU A 49 5.93 2.06 12.85
C GLU A 49 6.38 0.66 13.28
N ALA A 50 5.46 -0.31 13.32
CA ALA A 50 5.80 -1.70 13.65
C ALA A 50 6.73 -2.33 12.61
N ILE A 51 6.52 -2.01 11.32
CA ILE A 51 7.39 -2.42 10.23
C ILE A 51 8.78 -1.80 10.41
N LYS A 52 8.87 -0.48 10.62
CA LYS A 52 10.14 0.21 10.87
C LYS A 52 10.85 -0.33 12.10
N SER A 53 10.14 -0.60 13.19
CA SER A 53 10.73 -1.19 14.39
C SER A 53 11.30 -2.59 14.12
N ARG A 54 10.60 -3.41 13.33
CA ARG A 54 11.04 -4.78 13.03
C ARG A 54 12.18 -4.85 12.03
N PHE A 55 12.15 -3.99 11.00
CA PHE A 55 13.07 -4.10 9.88
C PHE A 55 14.10 -2.98 9.82
N GLY A 56 13.88 -1.83 10.45
CA GLY A 56 14.58 -0.56 10.20
C GLY A 56 16.09 -0.53 10.49
N GLY A 57 16.69 -1.63 10.96
CA GLY A 57 18.13 -1.81 11.10
C GLY A 57 18.72 -2.98 10.32
N ASN A 58 17.93 -3.70 9.51
CA ASN A 58 18.33 -4.94 8.85
C ASN A 58 18.24 -4.83 7.32
N ASP A 59 19.05 -5.61 6.58
CA ASP A 59 19.07 -5.57 5.10
C ASP A 59 17.72 -5.88 4.45
N GLU A 60 16.86 -6.62 5.15
CA GLU A 60 15.48 -6.87 4.74
C GLU A 60 14.62 -5.58 4.69
N SER A 61 14.85 -4.57 5.56
CA SER A 61 14.15 -3.27 5.39
C SER A 61 14.58 -2.53 4.14
N LYS A 62 15.86 -2.60 3.76
CA LYS A 62 16.35 -1.95 2.54
C LYS A 62 15.72 -2.60 1.32
N LYS A 63 15.58 -3.93 1.32
CA LYS A 63 14.84 -4.65 0.27
C LYS A 63 13.37 -4.24 0.24
N MET A 64 12.72 -4.13 1.41
CA MET A 64 11.32 -3.74 1.50
C MET A 64 11.07 -2.29 1.06
N GLN A 65 11.93 -1.35 1.47
CA GLN A 65 11.89 0.03 0.99
C GLN A 65 12.13 0.12 -0.52
N LYS A 66 13.09 -0.65 -1.06
CA LYS A 66 13.32 -0.72 -2.49
C LYS A 66 12.12 -1.31 -3.24
N TYR A 67 11.48 -2.35 -2.72
CA TYR A 67 10.27 -2.94 -3.29
C TYR A 67 9.09 -1.96 -3.28
N LEU A 68 8.84 -1.27 -2.15
CA LEU A 68 7.84 -0.21 -2.05
C LEU A 68 8.09 0.90 -3.07
N LEU A 69 9.32 1.40 -3.16
CA LEU A 69 9.70 2.46 -4.09
C LEU A 69 9.55 2.01 -5.55
N LYS A 70 9.89 0.74 -5.85
CA LYS A 70 9.74 0.15 -7.17
C LYS A 70 8.27 -0.02 -7.55
N GLN A 71 7.41 -0.50 -6.66
CA GLN A 71 5.96 -0.59 -6.91
C GLN A 71 5.36 0.81 -7.17
N HIS A 72 5.77 1.83 -6.40
CA HIS A 72 5.32 3.19 -6.63
C HIS A 72 5.77 3.81 -7.97
N PHE A 73 6.80 3.28 -8.64
CA PHE A 73 7.36 3.83 -9.89
C PHE A 73 7.14 2.92 -11.11
N GLU A 74 7.04 1.60 -10.94
CA GLU A 74 6.66 0.65 -12.01
C GLU A 74 5.22 0.87 -12.46
N ASP A 75 4.32 1.22 -11.53
CA ASP A 75 2.95 1.65 -11.87
C ASP A 75 2.93 2.88 -12.81
N PHE A 76 4.02 3.68 -12.83
CA PHE A 76 4.19 4.82 -13.74
C PHE A 76 4.92 4.47 -15.05
N SER A 77 5.76 3.44 -15.04
CA SER A 77 6.59 3.04 -16.20
C SER A 77 5.88 2.12 -17.20
N VAL A 78 4.79 1.45 -16.80
CA VAL A 78 4.04 0.54 -17.69
C VAL A 78 3.18 1.28 -18.73
N SER A 79 2.98 2.59 -18.61
CA SER A 79 2.12 3.35 -19.54
C SER A 79 2.81 3.81 -20.85
N THR A 80 4.03 3.36 -21.18
CA THR A 80 4.76 3.86 -22.37
C THR A 80 4.94 2.84 -23.52
N SER A 81 4.37 1.63 -23.46
CA SER A 81 4.56 0.64 -24.55
C SER A 81 3.30 0.05 -25.17
N GLU A 82 2.25 0.85 -25.36
CA GLU A 82 1.26 0.59 -26.41
C GLU A 82 1.41 1.65 -27.51
N GLY A 83 1.93 1.27 -28.68
CA GLY A 83 1.77 2.11 -29.87
C GLY A 83 2.95 2.29 -30.82
N LEU A 84 3.89 1.34 -30.95
CA LEU A 84 4.78 1.32 -32.11
C LEU A 84 4.82 -0.08 -32.74
N HIS A 85 3.67 -0.52 -33.27
CA HIS A 85 3.67 -1.55 -34.29
C HIS A 85 4.20 -0.92 -35.58
N LYS A 86 5.52 -1.03 -35.76
CA LYS A 86 6.23 -0.66 -36.99
C LYS A 86 6.09 -1.82 -37.97
N GLY A 87 5.02 -1.81 -38.76
CA GLY A 87 4.90 -2.63 -39.96
C GLY A 87 5.24 -1.78 -41.17
N TYR A 88 6.46 -1.93 -41.69
CA TYR A 88 6.77 -1.56 -43.07
C TYR A 88 6.72 -2.85 -43.89
N ASP A 89 5.81 -2.90 -44.86
CA ASP A 89 6.02 -3.49 -46.19
C ASP A 89 5.37 -2.54 -47.20
#